data_AF-A0A2D4PJZ8-F1
#
_entry.id   AF-A0A2D4PJZ8-F1
#
_cell.length_a   1.000
_cell.length_b   1.000
_cell.length_c   1.000
_cell.angle_alpha   90.00
_cell.angle_beta   90.00
_cell.angle_gamma   90.00
#
_symmetry.space_group_name_H-M   'P 1'
#
loop_
_entity.id
_entity.type
_entity.pdbx_description
1 polymer ?
#
loop_
_entity_poly.entity_id
_entity_poly.type
_entity_poly.pdbx_seq_one_letter_code
_entity_poly.pdbx_strand_id
1 'polypeptide(L)'
;TLWVKLYKSENLDNPVHTVSLGQSLFFHFPPLLRDGENYMVLLDSTLSKSQYDYTLPQVSFTTIGYHKHITLVFNPTRKLPEQDIAQGSYIALPLTLLLLLAGYNHDKLIPLLLQLTSRLQGVCALGQAGADTGGLEDIKRQAKKQKTRRT
;
A
#
# COMPACT_ATOMS: atom_id res chain seq x y z
N THR A 1 17.12 5.14 16.52
CA THR A 1 18.51 5.03 17.01
C THR A 1 18.68 3.70 17.69
N LEU A 2 19.91 3.17 17.66
CA LEU A 2 20.25 1.90 18.29
C LEU A 2 20.96 2.15 19.61
N TRP A 3 20.74 1.28 20.59
CA TRP A 3 21.32 1.36 21.92
C TRP A 3 21.85 0.00 22.31
N VAL A 4 23.03 -0.06 22.91
CA VAL A 4 23.57 -1.30 23.47
C VAL A 4 23.54 -1.17 24.97
N LYS A 5 22.87 -2.12 25.63
CA LYS A 5 22.76 -2.17 27.08
C LYS A 5 23.46 -3.41 27.60
N LEU A 6 24.25 -3.22 28.64
CA LEU A 6 24.93 -4.28 29.37
C LEU A 6 24.21 -4.50 30.70
N TYR A 7 23.89 -5.73 30.99
CA TYR A 7 23.26 -6.17 32.23
C TYR A 7 24.13 -7.22 32.90
N LYS A 8 24.02 -7.32 34.23
CA LYS A 8 24.53 -8.49 34.95
C LYS A 8 23.45 -9.57 34.90
N SER A 9 23.79 -10.83 34.67
CA SER A 9 22.79 -11.89 34.50
C SER A 9 21.89 -12.09 35.73
N GLU A 10 22.37 -11.74 36.92
CA GLU A 10 21.60 -11.76 38.17
C GLU A 10 20.60 -10.60 38.30
N ASN A 11 20.76 -9.51 37.55
CA ASN A 11 19.92 -8.31 37.61
C ASN A 11 19.70 -7.72 36.22
N LEU A 12 18.56 -8.10 35.61
CA LEU A 12 18.15 -7.63 34.29
C LEU A 12 17.30 -6.37 34.32
N ASP A 13 16.89 -5.92 35.50
CA ASP A 13 16.09 -4.71 35.66
C ASP A 13 16.94 -3.45 35.50
N ASN A 14 18.19 -3.48 35.99
CA ASN A 14 19.07 -2.33 35.97
C ASN A 14 20.26 -2.55 35.02
N PRO A 15 20.36 -1.78 33.92
CA PRO A 15 21.52 -1.85 33.05
C PRO A 15 22.75 -1.30 33.77
N VAL A 16 23.84 -2.07 33.74
CA VAL A 16 25.18 -1.67 34.23
C VAL A 16 25.70 -0.52 33.38
N HIS A 17 25.64 -0.67 32.05
CA HIS A 17 26.08 0.34 31.10
C HIS A 17 25.12 0.43 29.92
N THR A 18 24.95 1.63 29.39
CA THR A 18 24.15 1.89 28.18
C THR A 18 24.95 2.79 27.24
N VAL A 19 25.03 2.41 25.98
CA VAL A 19 25.76 3.14 24.94
C VAL A 19 24.82 3.36 23.76
N SER A 20 24.75 4.57 23.22
CA SER A 20 24.02 4.84 21.97
C SER A 20 24.93 4.57 20.77
N LEU A 21 24.39 3.84 19.80
CA LEU A 21 24.99 3.67 18.47
C LEU A 21 24.44 4.78 17.58
N GLY A 22 25.26 5.82 17.41
CA GLY A 22 25.00 6.94 16.51
C GLY A 22 25.43 6.59 15.09
N GLN A 23 26.50 7.25 14.62
CA GLN A 23 27.07 7.02 13.29
C GLN A 23 28.04 5.83 13.25
N SER A 24 28.67 5.50 14.38
CA SER A 24 29.55 4.33 14.51
C SER A 24 28.77 3.10 14.95
N LEU A 25 29.01 1.99 14.26
CA LEU A 25 28.50 0.66 14.63
C LEU A 25 29.44 -0.07 15.59
N PHE A 26 30.64 0.47 15.81
CA PHE A 26 31.59 -0.03 16.80
C PHE A 26 31.43 0.74 18.10
N PHE A 27 31.43 -0.01 19.20
CA PHE A 27 31.34 0.50 20.55
C PHE A 27 32.28 -0.29 21.45
N HIS A 28 32.66 0.31 22.57
CA HIS A 28 33.39 -0.36 23.63
C HIS A 28 32.72 -0.01 24.95
N PHE A 29 32.61 -1.00 25.83
CA PHE A 29 32.22 -0.75 27.20
C PHE A 29 33.46 -0.39 28.03
N PRO A 30 33.27 0.33 29.15
CA PRO A 30 34.30 0.42 30.17
C PRO A 30 34.78 -0.97 30.61
N PRO A 31 36.02 -1.10 31.11
CA PRO A 31 36.53 -2.35 31.64
C PRO A 31 35.61 -2.92 32.72
N LEU A 32 35.21 -4.19 32.55
CA LEU A 32 34.41 -4.91 33.53
C LEU A 32 35.30 -5.57 34.59
N LEU A 33 34.71 -5.84 35.75
CA LEU A 33 35.36 -6.63 36.79
C LEU A 33 35.57 -8.06 36.28
N ARG A 34 36.72 -8.65 36.60
CA ARG A 34 37.03 -10.07 36.31
C ARG A 34 36.57 -10.94 37.47
N ASP A 35 35.29 -10.84 37.78
CA ASP A 35 34.62 -11.63 38.81
C ASP A 35 34.25 -13.03 38.32
N GLY A 36 34.34 -13.30 37.01
CA GLY A 36 33.92 -14.57 36.41
C GLY A 36 32.40 -14.68 36.24
N GLU A 37 31.68 -13.61 36.56
CA GLU A 37 30.23 -13.55 36.48
C GLU A 37 29.73 -13.51 35.04
N ASN A 38 28.45 -13.84 34.87
CA ASN A 38 27.79 -13.78 33.58
C ASN A 38 27.13 -12.40 33.38
N TYR A 39 27.33 -11.84 32.21
CA TYR A 39 26.78 -10.56 31.77
C TYR A 39 26.02 -10.77 30.47
N MET A 40 25.01 -9.94 30.25
CA MET A 40 24.19 -9.99 29.05
C MET A 40 24.24 -8.65 28.32
N VAL A 41 24.60 -8.68 27.04
CA VAL A 41 24.51 -7.54 26.14
C VAL A 41 23.23 -7.64 25.34
N LEU A 42 22.44 -6.58 25.33
CA LEU A 42 21.23 -6.47 24.53
C LEU A 42 21.35 -5.27 23.60
N LEU A 43 20.89 -5.46 22.37
CA LEU A 43 20.65 -4.34 21.46
C LEU A 43 19.19 -3.90 21.58
N ASP A 44 18.99 -2.61 21.81
CA ASP A 44 17.70 -1.94 21.79
C ASP A 44 17.59 -1.03 20.57
N SER A 45 16.37 -0.89 20.05
CA SER A 45 16.08 -0.05 18.89
C SER A 45 14.82 0.77 19.12
N THR A 46 14.85 2.04 18.74
CA THR A 46 13.67 2.92 18.72
C THR A 46 12.86 2.80 17.43
N LEU A 47 13.19 1.83 16.56
CA LEU A 47 12.47 1.60 15.30
C LEU A 47 11.05 1.10 15.59
N SER A 48 10.05 1.46 14.77
CA SER A 48 8.70 0.98 15.01
C SER A 48 8.50 -0.46 14.52
N LYS A 49 8.04 -1.35 15.41
CA LYS A 49 7.66 -2.73 15.07
C LYS A 49 6.40 -2.84 14.18
N SER A 50 5.62 -1.75 14.08
CA SER A 50 4.46 -1.72 13.18
C SER A 50 4.88 -1.57 11.71
N GLN A 51 5.97 -0.86 11.46
CA GLN A 51 6.46 -0.57 10.10
C GLN A 51 7.62 -1.48 9.69
N TYR A 52 8.34 -2.06 10.65
CA TYR A 52 9.52 -2.88 10.40
C TYR A 52 9.40 -4.21 11.12
N ASP A 53 9.91 -5.24 10.47
CA ASP A 53 10.13 -6.56 11.04
C ASP A 53 11.62 -6.71 11.39
N TYR A 54 11.90 -6.92 12.68
CA TYR A 54 13.26 -7.06 13.19
C TYR A 54 13.27 -7.81 14.52
N THR A 55 14.38 -8.49 14.78
CA THR A 55 14.69 -9.12 16.07
C THR A 55 15.79 -8.34 16.77
N LEU A 56 15.70 -8.21 18.08
CA LEU A 56 16.73 -7.57 18.90
C LEU A 56 17.73 -8.65 19.37
N PRO A 57 19.00 -8.63 18.92
CA PRO A 57 19.99 -9.61 19.35
C PRO A 57 20.36 -9.41 20.82
N GLN A 58 20.54 -10.53 21.52
CA GLN A 58 21.04 -10.60 22.88
C GLN A 58 22.15 -11.64 22.97
N VAL A 59 23.21 -11.35 23.73
CA VAL A 59 24.35 -12.24 23.89
C VAL A 59 24.76 -12.28 25.35
N SER A 60 24.80 -13.48 25.93
CA SER A 60 25.31 -13.72 27.28
C SER A 60 26.77 -14.14 27.23
N PHE A 61 27.57 -13.64 28.16
CA PHE A 61 29.00 -13.85 28.18
C PHE A 61 29.57 -13.80 29.60
N THR A 62 30.60 -14.59 29.87
CA THR A 62 31.34 -14.52 31.14
C THR A 62 32.54 -13.57 31.05
N THR A 63 32.89 -12.92 32.16
CA THR A 63 34.05 -12.00 32.30
C THR A 63 35.40 -12.72 32.44
N ILE A 64 35.50 -13.94 31.92
CA ILE A 64 36.73 -14.73 31.94
C ILE A 64 37.60 -14.31 30.74
N GLY A 65 38.67 -13.57 31.00
CA GLY A 65 39.65 -13.13 30.00
C GLY A 65 39.95 -11.63 30.03
N TYR A 66 40.72 -11.16 29.03
CA TYR A 66 41.13 -9.75 28.92
C TYR A 66 40.26 -8.95 27.97
N HIS A 67 39.89 -9.54 26.82
CA HIS A 67 39.08 -8.90 25.80
C HIS A 67 38.05 -9.88 25.27
N LYS A 68 36.84 -9.38 25.06
CA LYS A 68 35.77 -10.13 24.41
C LYS A 68 35.13 -9.26 23.34
N HIS A 69 35.17 -9.75 22.12
CA HIS A 69 34.49 -9.12 20.99
C HIS A 69 33.15 -9.80 20.78
N ILE A 70 32.11 -9.00 20.61
CA ILE A 70 30.73 -9.48 20.40
C ILE A 70 30.17 -8.74 19.19
N THR A 71 29.59 -9.50 18.27
CA THR A 71 28.92 -8.96 17.09
C THR A 71 27.42 -9.14 17.25
N LEU A 72 26.69 -8.02 17.22
CA LEU A 72 25.23 -7.98 17.30
C LEU A 72 24.70 -7.71 15.89
N VAL A 73 23.93 -8.65 15.34
CA VAL A 73 23.38 -8.54 13.98
C VAL A 73 21.98 -7.96 14.05
N PHE A 74 21.75 -6.84 13.37
CA PHE A 74 20.47 -6.14 13.32
C PHE A 74 20.10 -5.79 11.88
N ASN A 75 19.16 -6.55 11.31
CA ASN A 75 18.72 -6.40 9.92
C ASN A 75 17.22 -6.10 9.87
N PRO A 76 16.80 -4.83 10.05
CA PRO A 76 15.39 -4.48 9.99
C PRO A 76 14.88 -4.52 8.55
N THR A 77 13.79 -5.25 8.32
CA THR A 77 13.10 -5.29 7.02
C THR A 77 11.85 -4.43 7.10
N ARG A 78 11.60 -3.59 6.09
CA ARG A 78 10.37 -2.78 6.06
C ARG A 78 9.20 -3.70 5.74
N LYS A 79 8.19 -3.72 6.62
CA LYS A 79 6.92 -4.38 6.31
C LYS A 79 6.32 -3.62 5.13
N LEU A 80 6.11 -4.32 4.02
CA LEU A 80 5.27 -3.75 2.98
C LEU A 80 3.90 -3.51 3.63
N PRO A 81 3.23 -2.38 3.32
CA PRO A 81 1.80 -2.32 3.57
C PRO A 81 1.24 -3.57 2.91
N GLU A 82 0.59 -4.43 3.71
CA GLU A 82 -0.21 -5.52 3.18
C GLU A 82 -1.09 -4.84 2.15
N GLN A 83 -0.85 -5.15 0.87
CA GLN A 83 -1.48 -4.45 -0.22
C GLN A 83 -2.94 -4.87 -0.10
N ASP A 84 -3.72 -4.10 0.67
CA ASP A 84 -5.15 -4.25 0.82
C ASP A 84 -5.63 -4.52 -0.59
N ILE A 85 -6.14 -5.74 -0.80
CA ILE A 85 -6.71 -6.16 -2.07
C ILE A 85 -7.62 -5.02 -2.45
N ALA A 86 -7.17 -4.21 -3.43
CA ALA A 86 -7.77 -2.91 -3.66
C ALA A 86 -9.26 -3.14 -3.79
N GLN A 87 -10.11 -2.41 -3.07
CA GLN A 87 -11.56 -2.69 -3.05
C GLN A 87 -12.16 -2.86 -4.46
N GLY A 88 -11.52 -2.29 -5.49
CA GLY A 88 -11.81 -2.52 -6.90
C GLY A 88 -11.64 -3.97 -7.41
N SER A 89 -10.78 -4.81 -6.82
CA SER A 89 -10.59 -6.22 -7.21
C SER A 89 -11.85 -7.06 -6.93
N TYR A 90 -12.57 -6.76 -5.85
CA TYR A 90 -13.85 -7.40 -5.53
C TYR A 90 -14.97 -7.03 -6.52
N ILE A 91 -14.87 -5.87 -7.17
CA ILE A 91 -15.82 -5.43 -8.20
C ILE A 91 -15.37 -5.86 -9.60
N ALA A 92 -14.06 -5.93 -9.85
CA ALA A 92 -13.49 -6.32 -11.13
C ALA A 92 -13.86 -7.77 -11.49
N LEU A 93 -13.85 -8.70 -10.53
CA LEU A 93 -14.20 -10.10 -10.77
C LEU A 93 -15.67 -10.31 -11.21
N PRO A 94 -16.69 -9.84 -10.47
CA PRO A 94 -18.08 -9.98 -10.92
C PRO A 94 -18.34 -9.19 -12.22
N LEU A 95 -17.69 -8.02 -12.40
CA LEU A 95 -17.82 -7.24 -13.63
C LEU A 95 -17.24 -7.97 -14.85
N THR A 96 -16.05 -8.56 -14.73
CA THR A 96 -15.43 -9.33 -15.82
C THR A 96 -16.24 -10.58 -16.14
N LEU A 97 -16.76 -11.27 -15.13
CA LEU A 97 -17.66 -12.41 -15.32
C LEU A 97 -18.95 -12.00 -16.06
N LEU A 98 -19.56 -10.88 -15.68
CA LEU A 98 -20.74 -10.33 -16.34
C LEU A 98 -20.44 -10.00 -17.81
N LEU A 99 -19.30 -9.36 -18.10
CA LEU A 99 -18.88 -9.04 -19.46
C LEU A 99 -18.69 -10.30 -20.30
N LEU A 100 -18.10 -11.35 -19.71
CA LEU A 100 -17.89 -12.64 -20.37
C LEU A 100 -19.22 -13.32 -20.68
N LEU A 101 -20.16 -13.32 -19.74
CA LEU A 101 -21.52 -13.84 -19.94
C LEU A 101 -22.28 -13.05 -21.01
N ALA A 102 -22.14 -11.73 -21.02
CA ALA A 102 -22.74 -10.86 -22.03
C ALA A 102 -22.15 -11.13 -23.42
N GLY A 103 -20.82 -11.32 -23.50
CA GLY A 103 -20.12 -11.71 -24.71
C GLY A 103 -20.46 -13.14 -25.16
N TYR A 104 -20.67 -14.08 -24.25
CA TYR A 104 -21.06 -15.45 -24.59
C TYR A 104 -22.50 -15.51 -25.13
N ASN A 105 -23.43 -14.78 -24.50
CA ASN A 105 -24.85 -14.73 -24.90
C ASN A 105 -25.17 -13.54 -25.83
N HIS A 106 -24.18 -13.09 -26.61
CA HIS A 106 -24.32 -11.91 -27.47
C HIS A 106 -25.45 -12.04 -28.49
N ASP A 107 -25.71 -13.26 -28.99
CA ASP A 107 -26.78 -13.56 -29.95
C ASP A 107 -28.18 -13.14 -29.45
N LYS A 108 -28.44 -13.22 -28.14
CA LYS A 108 -29.73 -12.86 -27.53
C LYS A 108 -29.75 -11.47 -26.91
N LEU A 109 -28.60 -10.97 -26.48
CA LEU A 109 -28.51 -9.69 -25.78
C LEU A 109 -28.49 -8.50 -26.75
N ILE A 110 -27.86 -8.62 -27.91
CA ILE A 110 -27.84 -7.58 -28.95
C ILE A 110 -29.26 -7.14 -29.37
N PRO A 111 -30.20 -8.04 -29.72
CA PRO A 111 -31.55 -7.61 -30.11
C PRO A 111 -32.35 -7.01 -28.96
N LEU A 112 -32.16 -7.48 -27.72
CA LEU A 112 -32.81 -6.87 -26.54
C LEU A 112 -32.27 -5.47 -26.25
N LEU A 113 -30.96 -5.27 -26.37
CA LEU A 113 -30.34 -3.96 -26.23
C LEU A 113 -30.84 -2.99 -27.31
N LEU A 114 -30.94 -3.45 -28.55
CA LEU A 114 -31.52 -2.68 -29.66
C LEU A 114 -33.00 -2.35 -29.44
N GLN A 115 -33.78 -3.30 -28.91
CA GLN A 115 -35.19 -3.07 -28.53
C GLN A 115 -35.33 -2.10 -27.35
N LEU A 116 -34.41 -2.14 -26.39
CA LEU A 116 -34.41 -1.21 -25.26
C LEU A 116 -34.00 0.20 -25.69
N THR A 117 -32.98 0.33 -26.54
CA THR A 117 -32.57 1.62 -27.10
C THR A 117 -33.65 2.24 -27.98
N SER A 118 -34.37 1.44 -28.76
CA SER A 118 -35.49 1.95 -29.58
C SER A 118 -36.69 2.35 -28.73
N ARG A 119 -36.96 1.66 -27.61
CA ARG A 119 -37.98 2.08 -26.64
C ARG A 119 -37.59 3.34 -25.87
N LEU A 120 -36.32 3.49 -25.47
CA LEU A 120 -35.82 4.73 -24.86
C LEU A 120 -35.86 5.90 -25.86
N GLN A 121 -35.45 5.68 -27.11
CA GLN A 121 -35.55 6.68 -28.17
C GLN A 121 -37.01 7.05 -28.45
N GLY A 122 -37.94 6.10 -28.39
CA GLY A 122 -39.38 6.37 -28.51
C GLY A 122 -39.95 7.22 -27.37
N VAL A 123 -39.51 7.00 -26.12
CA VAL A 123 -39.92 7.81 -24.96
C VAL A 123 -39.24 9.19 -24.98
N CYS A 124 -37.98 9.28 -25.41
CA CYS A 124 -37.31 10.56 -25.64
C CYS A 124 -37.95 11.35 -26.79
N ALA A 125 -38.37 10.69 -27.88
CA ALA A 125 -39.09 11.32 -28.99
C ALA A 125 -40.50 11.77 -28.58
N LEU A 126 -41.19 11.01 -27.72
CA LEU A 126 -42.49 11.43 -27.17
C LEU A 126 -42.35 12.60 -26.17
N GLY A 127 -41.23 12.68 -25.44
CA GLY A 127 -40.86 13.85 -24.64
C GLY A 127 -40.57 15.11 -25.47
N GLN A 128 -40.24 14.94 -26.76
CA GLN A 128 -40.05 16.05 -27.71
C GLN A 128 -41.35 16.45 -28.42
N ALA A 129 -42.27 15.51 -28.67
CA ALA A 129 -43.58 15.81 -29.23
C ALA A 129 -44.51 16.60 -28.27
N GLY A 130 -44.21 16.63 -26.98
CA GLY A 130 -44.90 17.46 -25.98
C GLY A 130 -44.34 18.88 -25.82
N ALA A 131 -43.21 19.21 -26.47
CA ALA A 131 -42.52 20.50 -26.32
C ALA A 131 -42.53 21.38 -27.59
N ASP A 132 -43.17 20.93 -28.68
CA ASP A 132 -43.15 21.61 -29.99
C ASP A 132 -44.45 22.35 -30.36
N THR A 133 -45.23 22.79 -29.37
CA THR A 133 -46.23 23.87 -29.57
C THR A 133 -45.59 25.22 -29.24
N GLY A 134 -44.47 25.55 -29.88
CA GLY A 134 -43.76 26.80 -29.58
C GLY A 134 -42.43 26.98 -30.29
N GLY A 135 -42.38 26.83 -31.61
CA GLY A 135 -41.12 27.08 -32.33
C GLY A 135 -41.08 26.77 -33.82
N LEU A 136 -42.22 26.83 -34.51
CA LEU A 136 -42.29 26.54 -35.96
C LEU A 136 -42.20 27.83 -36.80
N GLU A 137 -41.22 28.72 -36.60
CA GLU A 137 -41.07 29.91 -37.49
C GLU A 137 -39.63 30.33 -37.85
N ASP A 138 -38.53 29.67 -37.44
CA ASP A 138 -37.18 30.21 -37.75
C ASP A 138 -36.10 29.24 -38.29
N ILE A 139 -36.44 27.99 -38.63
CA ILE A 139 -35.46 27.05 -39.22
C ILE A 139 -35.72 26.80 -40.73
N LYS A 140 -36.24 27.81 -41.44
CA LYS A 140 -36.39 27.77 -42.90
C LYS A 140 -35.50 28.77 -43.66
N ARG A 141 -34.51 29.39 -43.01
CA ARG A 141 -33.64 30.39 -43.67
C ARG A 141 -32.16 30.06 -43.83
N GLN A 142 -31.63 28.94 -43.36
CA GLN A 142 -30.17 28.68 -43.52
C GLN A 142 -29.77 27.34 -44.17
N ALA A 143 -30.69 26.54 -44.69
CA ALA A 143 -30.38 25.31 -45.43
C ALA A 143 -30.45 25.47 -46.96
N LYS A 144 -30.06 26.62 -47.52
CA LYS A 144 -29.92 26.78 -48.97
C LYS A 144 -28.75 27.69 -49.34
N LYS A 145 -27.55 27.11 -49.40
CA LYS A 145 -26.56 27.32 -50.48
C LYS A 145 -25.27 26.52 -50.20
N GLN A 146 -25.26 25.29 -50.69
CA GLN A 146 -24.05 24.50 -50.94
C GLN A 146 -23.56 24.78 -52.37
N LYS A 147 -22.23 24.94 -52.52
CA LYS A 147 -21.38 24.83 -53.73
C LYS A 147 -21.55 25.84 -54.88
N THR A 148 -20.45 26.52 -55.23
CA THR A 148 -19.71 26.31 -56.49
C THR A 148 -18.30 26.94 -56.43
N ARG A 149 -17.39 26.28 -57.14
CA ARG A 149 -15.92 26.30 -57.23
C ARG A 149 -15.40 27.31 -58.29
N ARG A 150 -14.09 27.59 -58.24
CA ARG A 150 -13.20 28.21 -59.27
C ARG A 150 -13.36 29.73 -59.42
N THR A 151 -12.33 30.54 -59.62
CA THR A 151 -10.94 30.39 -60.12
C THR A 151 -10.05 31.39 -59.41
#